data_AF-A0A9Q9DX19-F1
#
_entry.id   AF-A0A9Q9DX19-F1
#
_cell.length_a   1.000
_cell.length_b   1.000
_cell.length_c   1.000
_cell.angle_alpha   90.00
_cell.angle_beta   90.00
_cell.angle_gamma   90.00
#
_symmetry.space_group_name_H-M   'P 1'
#
loop_
_entity.id
_entity.type
_entity.pdbx_description
1 polymer ?
#
loop_
_entity_poly.entity_id
_entity_poly.type
_entity_poly.pdbx_seq_one_letter_code
_entity_poly.pdbx_strand_id
1 'polypeptide(L)'
;MLSNTLLALSFLPLSLAHFNLNFPKSRGFNDDIEGTFPCGGYNDVSQDRTDFPISGGPIQLVMGHPQTNVAVYMAIGDNPGSGFSIVAKQQLMVEGLGDFCMGSVTIPKGLNVTAGTKASIQVVSNAHGEGGLYQCADVTLVDKQLSQSDFDNNCKNNTGVKVVQENISGNPNSTSSGSGGSDDDDKPQASGSGSAAAPQSTGKSNGATTQAKAILWVLGAAGLAGLAML
;
A
#
# COMPACT_ATOMS: atom_id res chain seq x y z
N MET A 1 -15.14 -50.86 -13.54
CA MET A 1 -14.26 -50.24 -12.53
C MET A 1 -13.71 -48.96 -13.12
N LEU A 2 -14.32 -47.82 -12.81
CA LEU A 2 -13.84 -46.49 -13.20
C LEU A 2 -14.07 -45.59 -11.99
N SER A 3 -13.06 -45.49 -11.12
CA SER A 3 -13.06 -44.52 -10.03
C SER A 3 -12.85 -43.14 -10.62
N ASN A 4 -13.91 -42.33 -10.67
CA ASN A 4 -13.81 -40.90 -10.94
C ASN A 4 -13.26 -40.22 -9.70
N THR A 5 -11.95 -39.99 -9.66
CA THR A 5 -11.28 -39.12 -8.70
C THR A 5 -11.79 -37.69 -8.90
N LEU A 6 -12.69 -37.24 -8.03
CA LEU A 6 -13.00 -35.82 -7.88
C LEU A 6 -11.75 -35.12 -7.33
N LEU A 7 -11.08 -34.34 -8.18
CA LEU A 7 -10.05 -33.40 -7.77
C LEU A 7 -10.76 -32.21 -7.12
N ALA A 8 -10.88 -32.21 -5.80
CA ALA A 8 -11.37 -31.05 -5.05
C ALA A 8 -10.28 -29.97 -5.08
N LEU A 9 -10.42 -28.99 -5.97
CA LEU A 9 -9.57 -27.79 -5.99
C LEU A 9 -10.00 -26.93 -4.81
N SER A 10 -9.35 -27.13 -3.66
CA SER A 10 -9.53 -26.29 -2.48
C SER A 10 -9.01 -24.89 -2.80
N PHE A 11 -9.92 -23.97 -3.10
CA PHE A 11 -9.64 -22.54 -3.08
C PHE A 11 -9.32 -22.15 -1.64
N LEU A 12 -8.03 -22.07 -1.30
CA LEU A 12 -7.63 -21.40 -0.06
C LEU A 12 -7.97 -19.92 -0.23
N PRO A 13 -8.75 -19.31 0.69
CA PRO A 13 -8.91 -17.87 0.69
C PRO A 13 -7.52 -17.27 0.90
N LEU A 14 -7.12 -16.36 0.01
CA LEU A 14 -5.98 -15.49 0.29
C LEU A 14 -6.36 -14.65 1.50
N SER A 15 -5.92 -15.04 2.69
CA SER A 15 -6.09 -14.20 3.87
C SER A 15 -5.11 -13.05 3.75
N LEU A 16 -5.56 -11.89 3.25
CA LEU A 16 -4.75 -10.68 3.33
C LEU A 16 -4.49 -10.37 4.82
N ALA A 17 -3.27 -9.94 5.12
CA ALA A 17 -2.81 -9.68 6.47
C ALA A 17 -3.23 -8.30 6.97
N HIS A 18 -4.54 -8.08 7.02
CA HIS A 18 -5.13 -6.82 7.41
C HIS A 18 -4.61 -6.32 8.76
N PHE A 19 -4.52 -5.01 8.88
CA PHE A 19 -4.19 -4.36 10.14
C PHE A 19 -5.15 -3.21 10.39
N ASN A 20 -5.08 -2.58 11.56
CA ASN A 20 -5.79 -1.32 11.82
C ASN A 20 -4.83 -0.32 12.44
N LEU A 21 -4.78 0.92 11.93
CA LEU A 21 -4.04 2.02 12.53
C LEU A 21 -4.92 2.75 13.54
N ASN A 22 -4.72 2.46 14.83
CA ASN A 22 -5.51 3.06 15.92
C ASN A 22 -4.95 4.39 16.40
N PHE A 23 -3.63 4.57 16.38
CA PHE A 23 -2.99 5.83 16.72
C PHE A 23 -1.75 6.09 15.84
N PRO A 24 -1.57 7.30 15.29
CA PRO A 24 -2.54 8.40 15.22
C PRO A 24 -3.83 7.99 14.52
N LYS A 25 -4.92 8.75 14.72
CA LYS A 25 -6.24 8.36 14.20
C LYS A 25 -6.20 8.19 12.68
N SER A 26 -6.56 7.01 12.19
CA SER A 26 -6.62 6.73 10.76
C SER A 26 -7.73 7.53 10.06
N ARG A 27 -7.57 7.74 8.75
CA ARG A 27 -8.61 8.36 7.90
C ARG A 27 -9.88 7.51 7.82
N GLY A 28 -9.74 6.21 8.02
CA GLY A 28 -10.80 5.22 7.95
C GLY A 28 -10.21 3.83 7.78
N PHE A 29 -11.08 2.83 7.83
CA PHE A 29 -10.71 1.44 7.67
C PHE A 29 -11.87 0.65 7.04
N ASN A 30 -11.54 -0.10 5.99
CA ASN A 30 -12.37 -1.13 5.37
C ASN A 30 -11.38 -2.13 4.75
N ASP A 31 -11.44 -3.37 5.22
CA ASP A 31 -10.52 -4.45 4.84
C ASP A 31 -10.58 -4.76 3.34
N ASP A 32 -11.77 -4.72 2.74
CA ASP A 32 -11.96 -4.98 1.30
C ASP A 32 -11.14 -4.05 0.39
N ILE A 33 -10.85 -2.84 0.85
CA ILE A 33 -10.15 -1.80 0.07
C ILE A 33 -8.79 -1.42 0.65
N GLU A 34 -8.33 -2.09 1.72
CA GLU A 34 -7.08 -1.75 2.41
C GLU A 34 -5.85 -1.85 1.47
N GLY A 35 -5.92 -2.72 0.44
CA GLY A 35 -4.91 -2.81 -0.62
C GLY A 35 -4.90 -1.64 -1.62
N THR A 36 -5.84 -0.70 -1.53
CA THR A 36 -5.94 0.44 -2.45
C THR A 36 -5.01 1.57 -2.05
N PHE A 37 -3.89 1.70 -2.75
CA PHE A 37 -2.93 2.79 -2.54
C PHE A 37 -3.56 4.18 -2.81
N PRO A 38 -3.17 5.26 -2.08
CA PRO A 38 -2.19 5.28 -0.98
C PRO A 38 -2.74 4.97 0.41
N CYS A 39 -4.04 5.06 0.66
CA CYS A 39 -4.57 5.10 2.03
C CYS A 39 -5.68 4.09 2.28
N GLY A 40 -5.62 2.93 1.63
CA GLY A 40 -6.67 1.91 1.71
C GLY A 40 -7.99 2.42 1.12
N GLY A 41 -7.91 3.23 0.06
CA GLY A 41 -9.06 3.89 -0.57
C GLY A 41 -9.56 5.16 0.15
N TYR A 42 -9.11 5.44 1.36
CA TYR A 42 -9.42 6.68 2.10
C TYR A 42 -8.49 7.83 1.68
N ASN A 43 -8.61 8.25 0.43
CA ASN A 43 -7.67 9.19 -0.20
C ASN A 43 -7.90 10.66 0.19
N ASP A 44 -9.10 10.99 0.66
CA ASP A 44 -9.40 12.33 1.17
C ASP A 44 -8.75 12.57 2.53
N VAL A 45 -8.15 13.74 2.70
CA VAL A 45 -7.47 14.13 3.93
C VAL A 45 -8.49 14.44 5.04
N SER A 46 -8.27 13.88 6.22
CA SER A 46 -9.04 14.20 7.42
C SER A 46 -8.80 15.66 7.85
N GLN A 47 -9.89 16.35 8.19
CA GLN A 47 -9.81 17.66 8.86
C GLN A 47 -9.54 17.53 10.36
N ASP A 48 -9.82 16.35 10.93
CA ASP A 48 -9.54 15.99 12.32
C ASP A 48 -8.13 15.38 12.40
N ARG A 49 -7.12 16.25 12.48
CA ARG A 49 -5.71 15.87 12.52
C ARG A 49 -5.26 15.60 13.94
N THR A 50 -4.50 14.53 14.14
CA THR A 50 -3.90 14.21 15.43
C THR A 50 -2.65 15.06 15.67
N ASP A 51 -2.47 15.61 16.86
CA ASP A 51 -1.20 16.23 17.24
C ASP A 51 -0.12 15.16 17.38
N PHE A 52 0.96 15.27 16.61
CA PHE A 52 2.07 14.32 16.61
C PHE A 52 3.38 15.00 16.97
N PRO A 53 4.06 14.61 18.07
CA PRO A 53 5.29 15.28 18.48
C PRO A 53 6.40 15.12 17.43
N ILE A 54 7.07 16.21 17.09
CA ILE A 54 8.23 16.18 16.17
C ILE A 54 9.33 15.28 16.74
N SER A 55 9.51 15.31 18.07
CA SER A 55 10.45 14.45 18.80
C SER A 55 10.05 12.98 18.84
N GLY A 56 8.86 12.63 18.37
CA GLY A 56 8.34 11.28 18.25
C GLY A 56 7.10 11.01 19.09
N GLY A 57 6.20 10.21 18.51
CA GLY A 57 4.98 9.69 19.13
C GLY A 57 4.77 8.22 18.79
N PRO A 58 3.86 7.53 19.49
CA PRO A 58 3.61 6.12 19.24
C PRO A 58 2.90 5.92 17.90
N ILE A 59 3.09 4.75 17.30
CA ILE A 59 2.23 4.22 16.25
C ILE A 59 1.59 2.94 16.81
N GLN A 60 0.27 2.97 17.02
CA GLN A 60 -0.51 1.84 17.53
C GLN A 60 -1.23 1.15 16.38
N LEU A 61 -0.95 -0.14 16.21
CA LEU A 61 -1.60 -1.01 15.26
C LEU A 61 -2.39 -2.11 15.96
N VAL A 62 -3.35 -2.68 15.24
CA VAL A 62 -3.93 -4.00 15.55
C VAL A 62 -3.53 -4.93 14.41
N MET A 63 -2.78 -6.00 14.73
CA MET A 63 -2.26 -6.95 13.76
C MET A 63 -3.26 -8.10 13.56
N GLY A 64 -3.74 -8.28 12.32
CA GLY A 64 -4.68 -9.35 11.94
C GLY A 64 -4.02 -10.62 11.41
N HIS A 65 -2.69 -10.67 11.35
CA HIS A 65 -1.95 -11.80 10.78
C HIS A 65 -0.79 -12.26 11.67
N PRO A 66 -0.47 -13.57 11.75
CA PRO A 66 0.57 -14.09 12.65
C PRO A 66 1.98 -13.54 12.40
N GLN A 67 2.28 -13.12 11.18
CA GLN A 67 3.57 -12.54 10.81
C GLN A 67 3.40 -11.51 9.69
N THR A 68 3.89 -10.28 9.88
CA THR A 68 3.70 -9.20 8.92
C THR A 68 4.91 -8.28 8.88
N ASN A 69 5.37 -7.93 7.67
CA ASN A 69 6.29 -6.83 7.49
C ASN A 69 5.54 -5.50 7.55
N VAL A 70 6.03 -4.55 8.34
CA VAL A 70 5.41 -3.23 8.52
C VAL A 70 6.47 -2.15 8.36
N ALA A 71 6.15 -1.07 7.66
CA ALA A 71 6.97 0.14 7.56
C ALA A 71 6.11 1.40 7.73
N VAL A 72 6.76 2.51 8.09
CA VAL A 72 6.07 3.81 8.24
C VAL A 72 6.72 4.84 7.34
N TYR A 73 5.91 5.40 6.47
CA TYR A 73 6.26 6.50 5.58
C TYR A 73 5.53 7.77 5.97
N MET A 74 6.02 8.91 5.50
CA MET A 74 5.40 10.20 5.71
C MET A 74 5.46 11.07 4.46
N ALA A 75 4.57 12.05 4.43
CA ALA A 75 4.60 13.17 3.51
C ALA A 75 4.31 14.47 4.28
N ILE A 76 5.06 15.52 3.97
CA ILE A 76 4.85 16.85 4.56
C ILE A 76 3.91 17.66 3.68
N GLY A 77 2.96 18.36 4.29
CA GLY A 77 1.99 19.20 3.60
C GLY A 77 0.55 18.94 4.09
N ASP A 78 -0.35 19.81 3.66
CA ASP A 78 -1.77 19.69 3.99
C ASP A 78 -2.43 18.56 3.19
N ASN A 79 -2.17 18.46 1.89
CA ASN A 79 -2.71 17.38 1.07
C ASN A 79 -1.62 16.79 0.17
N PRO A 80 -0.88 15.78 0.66
CA PRO A 80 0.23 15.22 -0.09
C PRO A 80 -0.18 14.24 -1.20
N GLY A 81 -1.48 13.89 -1.33
CA GLY A 81 -1.93 12.85 -2.26
C GLY A 81 -1.18 11.54 -2.04
N SER A 82 -0.43 11.09 -3.04
CA SER A 82 0.40 9.88 -3.01
C SER A 82 1.87 10.10 -2.62
N GLY A 83 2.26 11.32 -2.22
CA GLY A 83 3.66 11.75 -2.05
C GLY A 83 4.44 11.18 -0.85
N PHE A 84 4.10 10.00 -0.33
CA PHE A 84 4.74 9.34 0.81
C PHE A 84 6.16 8.87 0.47
N SER A 85 7.14 9.75 0.69
CA SER A 85 8.54 9.56 0.27
C SER A 85 9.54 9.59 1.44
N ILE A 86 9.09 10.00 2.63
CA ILE A 86 9.93 10.11 3.82
C ILE A 86 9.81 8.79 4.60
N VAL A 87 10.92 8.09 4.83
CA VAL A 87 10.93 6.90 5.69
C VAL A 87 11.01 7.34 7.16
N ALA A 88 9.92 7.14 7.91
CA ALA A 88 9.86 7.46 9.34
C ALA A 88 10.32 6.28 10.21
N LYS A 89 9.93 5.06 9.82
CA LYS A 89 10.44 3.81 10.39
C LYS A 89 10.70 2.84 9.24
N GLN A 90 11.94 2.35 9.18
CA GLN A 90 12.34 1.30 8.25
C GLN A 90 11.53 0.03 8.52
N GLN A 91 11.36 -0.81 7.50
CA GLN A 91 10.59 -2.04 7.63
C GLN A 91 11.09 -2.90 8.80
N LEU A 92 10.13 -3.46 9.52
CA LEU A 92 10.33 -4.45 10.58
C LEU A 92 9.37 -5.64 10.34
N MET A 93 9.71 -6.79 10.91
CA MET A 93 8.85 -7.96 10.91
C MET A 93 8.24 -8.15 12.29
N VAL A 94 6.92 -8.12 12.37
CA VAL A 94 6.14 -8.38 13.59
C VAL A 94 5.62 -9.80 13.54
N GLU A 95 5.72 -10.52 14.65
CA GLU A 95 4.98 -11.75 14.89
C GLU A 95 3.94 -11.55 15.99
N GLY A 96 2.78 -12.18 15.85
CA GLY A 96 1.67 -12.15 16.80
C GLY A 96 0.46 -11.36 16.32
N LEU A 97 -0.68 -11.62 16.97
CA LEU A 97 -1.97 -11.01 16.68
C LEU A 97 -2.36 -9.98 17.75
N GLY A 98 -3.18 -9.01 17.36
CA GLY A 98 -3.75 -8.00 18.26
C GLY A 98 -2.89 -6.74 18.37
N ASP A 99 -3.00 -6.04 19.49
CA ASP A 99 -2.33 -4.75 19.70
C ASP A 99 -0.81 -4.85 19.51
N PHE A 100 -0.27 -3.97 18.68
CA PHE A 100 1.16 -3.79 18.48
C PHE A 100 1.50 -2.29 18.49
N CYS A 101 2.39 -1.89 19.40
CA CYS A 101 2.95 -0.54 19.40
C CYS A 101 4.37 -0.55 18.85
N MET A 102 4.63 0.31 17.86
CA MET A 102 5.95 0.49 17.24
C MET A 102 6.93 1.33 18.09
N GLY A 103 6.52 1.70 19.31
CA GLY A 103 7.24 2.65 20.15
C GLY A 103 7.23 4.07 19.55
N SER A 104 8.14 4.92 20.02
CA SER A 104 8.23 6.30 19.55
C SER A 104 8.85 6.39 18.16
N VAL A 105 8.06 6.78 17.16
CA VAL A 105 8.50 7.06 15.79
C VAL A 105 8.73 8.55 15.64
N THR A 106 10.00 8.95 15.44
CA THR A 106 10.42 10.35 15.33
C THR A 106 10.32 10.88 13.91
N ILE A 107 10.10 12.19 13.76
CA ILE A 107 10.23 12.83 12.44
C ILE A 107 11.73 12.82 12.05
N PRO A 108 12.11 12.30 10.86
CA PRO A 108 13.51 12.25 10.45
C PRO A 108 14.19 13.62 10.46
N LYS A 109 15.45 13.64 10.90
CA LYS A 109 16.27 14.86 10.90
C LYS A 109 16.51 15.34 9.48
N GLY A 110 16.71 16.65 9.32
CA GLY A 110 16.98 17.29 8.02
C GLY A 110 15.73 17.71 7.25
N LEU A 111 14.54 17.41 7.76
CA LEU A 111 13.29 17.96 7.26
C LEU A 111 13.07 19.36 7.86
N ASN A 112 12.69 20.32 7.01
CA ASN A 112 12.35 21.68 7.45
C ASN A 112 10.91 21.72 7.97
N VAL A 113 10.71 21.26 9.20
CA VAL A 113 9.39 21.21 9.85
C VAL A 113 9.43 21.94 11.20
N THR A 114 8.31 22.55 11.57
CA THR A 114 8.09 23.23 12.85
C THR A 114 6.72 22.87 13.40
N ALA A 115 6.44 23.21 14.66
CA ALA A 115 5.08 23.12 15.19
C ALA A 115 4.06 23.82 14.26
N GLY A 116 2.90 23.19 14.08
CA GLY A 116 1.86 23.60 13.13
C GLY A 116 2.04 23.06 11.71
N THR A 117 3.19 22.46 11.39
CA THR A 117 3.37 21.82 10.07
C THR A 117 2.41 20.64 9.94
N LYS A 118 1.60 20.64 8.89
CA LYS A 118 0.72 19.52 8.57
C LYS A 118 1.50 18.42 7.86
N ALA A 119 1.17 17.17 8.15
CA ALA A 119 1.76 16.00 7.50
C ALA A 119 0.74 14.85 7.45
N SER A 120 1.07 13.83 6.68
CA SER A 120 0.35 12.55 6.68
C SER A 120 1.35 11.42 6.93
N ILE A 121 0.96 10.48 7.78
CA ILE A 121 1.68 9.24 8.06
C ILE A 121 0.98 8.13 7.28
N GLN A 122 1.74 7.29 6.58
CA GLN A 122 1.26 6.08 5.92
C GLN A 122 1.95 4.88 6.56
N VAL A 123 1.15 3.95 7.05
CA VAL A 123 1.62 2.62 7.45
C VAL A 123 1.40 1.68 6.28
N VAL A 124 2.44 0.94 5.93
CA VAL A 124 2.40 -0.06 4.87
C VAL A 124 2.69 -1.42 5.49
N SER A 125 1.86 -2.41 5.21
CA SER A 125 2.07 -3.77 5.66
C SER A 125 2.04 -4.78 4.50
N ASN A 126 2.70 -5.92 4.67
CA ASN A 126 2.58 -7.06 3.76
C ASN A 126 3.00 -8.34 4.48
N ALA A 127 2.26 -9.45 4.29
CA ALA A 127 2.63 -10.76 4.82
C ALA A 127 2.82 -11.85 3.75
N HIS A 128 2.21 -11.72 2.58
CA HIS A 128 2.11 -12.82 1.61
C HIS A 128 2.68 -12.52 0.22
N GLY A 129 3.29 -11.36 0.00
CA GLY A 129 3.85 -11.00 -1.32
C GLY A 129 2.78 -10.68 -2.38
N GLU A 130 1.50 -10.84 -2.06
CA GLU A 130 0.31 -10.58 -2.89
C GLU A 130 -0.03 -9.09 -3.05
N GLY A 131 0.75 -8.21 -2.41
CA GLY A 131 0.54 -6.77 -2.42
C GLY A 131 0.45 -6.18 -1.01
N GLY A 132 0.79 -4.91 -0.90
CA GLY A 132 0.81 -4.16 0.33
C GLY A 132 -0.58 -3.66 0.71
N LEU A 133 -0.79 -3.54 2.01
CA LEU A 133 -1.95 -2.93 2.64
C LEU A 133 -1.57 -1.56 3.19
N TYR A 134 -2.50 -0.61 3.14
CA TYR A 134 -2.21 0.78 3.43
C TYR A 134 -3.25 1.40 4.34
N GLN A 135 -2.77 2.12 5.34
CA GLN A 135 -3.60 3.05 6.11
C GLN A 135 -2.85 4.35 6.35
N CYS A 136 -3.59 5.45 6.35
CA CYS A 136 -3.04 6.78 6.56
C CYS A 136 -3.67 7.44 7.78
N ALA A 137 -2.87 8.25 8.47
CA ALA A 137 -3.34 9.18 9.48
C ALA A 137 -2.82 10.59 9.16
N ASP A 138 -3.68 11.58 9.35
CA ASP A 138 -3.31 12.98 9.15
C ASP A 138 -2.96 13.62 10.48
N VAL A 139 -1.82 14.32 10.51
CA VAL A 139 -1.26 14.87 11.73
C VAL A 139 -0.93 16.36 11.59
N THR A 140 -0.92 17.02 12.73
CA THR A 140 -0.30 18.34 12.91
C THR A 140 0.92 18.14 13.79
N LEU A 141 2.09 18.52 13.29
CA LEU A 141 3.33 18.38 14.02
C LEU A 141 3.37 19.40 15.17
N VAL A 142 3.81 18.95 16.34
CA VAL A 142 3.90 19.79 17.55
C VAL A 142 5.25 19.62 18.25
N ASP A 143 5.71 20.66 18.96
CA ASP A 143 6.93 20.55 19.79
C ASP A 143 6.66 19.83 21.11
N LYS A 144 5.40 19.84 21.56
CA LYS A 144 4.98 19.24 22.82
C LYS A 144 4.99 17.72 22.72
N GLN A 145 5.73 17.06 23.62
CA GLN A 145 5.64 15.61 23.79
C GLN A 145 4.30 15.20 24.39
N LEU A 146 3.84 14.00 24.05
CA LEU A 146 2.72 13.36 24.73
C LEU A 146 3.04 13.21 26.22
N SER A 147 2.01 13.33 27.07
CA SER A 147 2.19 12.94 28.46
C SER A 147 2.47 11.44 28.54
N GLN A 148 3.12 10.98 29.61
CA GLN A 148 3.39 9.54 29.78
C GLN A 148 2.09 8.73 29.72
N SER A 149 1.01 9.22 30.35
CA SER A 149 -0.30 8.57 30.31
C SER A 149 -0.89 8.53 28.89
N ASP A 150 -0.76 9.60 28.11
CA ASP A 150 -1.25 9.60 26.72
C ASP A 150 -0.43 8.65 25.85
N PHE A 151 0.88 8.60 26.07
CA PHE A 151 1.76 7.65 25.38
C PHE A 151 1.36 6.21 25.70
N ASP A 152 1.24 5.85 26.98
CA ASP A 152 0.89 4.50 27.44
C ASP A 152 -0.51 4.07 26.99
N ASN A 153 -1.46 5.02 26.93
CA ASN A 153 -2.80 4.75 26.43
C ASN A 153 -2.82 4.42 24.92
N ASN A 154 -1.89 4.98 24.16
CA ASN A 154 -1.75 4.83 22.72
C ASN A 154 -0.55 3.95 22.33
N CYS A 155 0.02 3.18 23.27
CA CYS A 155 1.16 2.31 23.00
C CYS A 155 1.08 1.04 23.84
N LYS A 156 0.33 0.06 23.33
CA LYS A 156 0.05 -1.22 23.96
C LYS A 156 0.47 -2.36 23.04
N ASN A 157 1.00 -3.41 23.66
CA ASN A 157 1.32 -4.66 22.99
C ASN A 157 0.47 -5.76 23.62
N ASN A 158 -0.18 -6.55 22.77
CA ASN A 158 -0.85 -7.76 23.18
C ASN A 158 0.18 -8.84 23.58
N THR A 159 -0.23 -9.79 24.42
CA THR A 159 0.66 -10.87 24.85
C THR A 159 1.11 -11.70 23.64
N GLY A 160 2.43 -11.93 23.52
CA GLY A 160 3.00 -12.73 22.44
C GLY A 160 3.31 -11.97 21.15
N VAL A 161 2.94 -10.68 21.05
CA VAL A 161 3.35 -9.81 19.96
C VAL A 161 4.80 -9.38 20.14
N LYS A 162 5.64 -9.54 19.12
CA LYS A 162 7.06 -9.16 19.16
C LYS A 162 7.58 -8.76 17.79
N VAL A 163 8.58 -7.89 17.79
CA VAL A 163 9.40 -7.61 16.61
C VAL A 163 10.50 -8.67 16.52
N VAL A 164 10.54 -9.43 15.42
CA VAL A 164 11.54 -10.48 15.20
C VAL A 164 12.69 -10.05 14.31
N GLN A 165 12.49 -8.99 13.51
CA GLN A 165 13.53 -8.39 12.70
C GLN A 165 13.26 -6.89 12.54
N GLU A 166 14.31 -6.07 12.58
CA GLU A 166 14.25 -4.62 12.39
C GLU A 166 15.16 -4.18 11.23
N ASN A 167 14.91 -2.97 10.73
CA ASN A 167 15.74 -2.29 9.72
C ASN A 167 15.89 -3.08 8.42
N ILE A 168 14.84 -3.81 8.02
CA ILE A 168 14.77 -4.52 6.74
C ILE A 168 14.76 -3.48 5.62
N SER A 169 15.66 -3.59 4.66
CA SER A 169 15.74 -2.66 3.53
C SER A 169 14.54 -2.83 2.59
N GLY A 170 14.07 -1.74 2.00
CA GLY A 170 13.01 -1.75 1.00
C GLY A 170 11.61 -1.45 1.55
N ASN A 171 10.61 -1.56 0.66
CA ASN A 171 9.20 -1.34 0.98
C ASN A 171 8.49 -2.69 1.16
N PRO A 172 7.62 -2.87 2.18
CA PRO A 172 6.84 -4.10 2.34
C PRO A 172 6.04 -4.49 1.09
N ASN A 173 5.57 -3.52 0.31
CA ASN A 173 4.84 -3.76 -0.94
C ASN A 173 5.75 -4.10 -2.14
N SER A 174 7.08 -3.99 -2.02
CA SER A 174 7.96 -4.44 -3.09
C SER A 174 8.04 -5.96 -3.09
N THR A 175 7.68 -6.59 -4.21
CA THR A 175 7.96 -8.01 -4.41
C THR A 175 9.48 -8.20 -4.53
N SER A 176 10.08 -8.91 -3.57
CA SER A 176 11.44 -9.41 -3.74
C SER A 176 11.41 -10.46 -4.86
N SER A 177 11.83 -10.08 -6.06
CA SER A 177 12.26 -11.05 -7.07
C SER A 177 13.62 -11.60 -6.62
N GLY A 178 13.61 -12.65 -5.78
CA GLY A 178 14.82 -13.17 -5.15
C GLY A 178 14.76 -14.65 -4.78
N SER A 179 15.16 -15.49 -5.75
CA SER A 179 15.99 -16.69 -5.62
C SER A 179 15.56 -17.82 -4.68
N GLY A 180 14.75 -18.75 -5.20
CA GLY A 180 14.83 -20.15 -4.85
C GLY A 180 15.83 -20.85 -5.78
N GLY A 181 17.06 -21.07 -5.33
CA GLY A 181 18.05 -21.87 -6.04
C GLY A 181 17.97 -23.34 -5.63
N SER A 182 17.83 -24.23 -6.61
CA SER A 182 18.32 -25.62 -6.61
C SER A 182 18.28 -26.13 -8.06
N ASP A 183 19.44 -25.95 -8.72
CA ASP A 183 20.18 -26.84 -9.63
C ASP A 183 19.49 -27.60 -10.79
N ASP A 184 20.07 -27.33 -11.97
CA ASP A 184 20.38 -28.19 -13.12
C ASP A 184 19.25 -28.85 -13.93
N ASP A 185 18.98 -28.28 -15.12
CA ASP A 185 19.15 -29.04 -16.36
C ASP A 185 19.39 -28.12 -17.58
N ASP A 186 20.40 -28.52 -18.34
CA ASP A 186 21.13 -27.79 -19.38
C ASP A 186 20.35 -27.75 -20.73
N LYS A 187 20.12 -26.55 -21.29
CA LYS A 187 20.06 -26.38 -22.75
C LYS A 187 20.26 -24.93 -23.20
N PRO A 188 21.16 -24.63 -24.16
CA PRO A 188 21.55 -23.27 -24.50
C PRO A 188 20.59 -22.65 -25.52
N GLN A 189 20.18 -21.40 -25.31
CA GLN A 189 19.61 -20.58 -26.37
C GLN A 189 20.47 -19.35 -26.63
N ALA A 190 20.86 -19.23 -27.90
CA ALA A 190 21.88 -18.35 -28.42
C ALA A 190 21.58 -16.85 -28.27
N SER A 191 22.67 -16.12 -28.08
CA SER A 191 22.78 -14.67 -28.05
C SER A 191 22.41 -14.03 -29.40
N GLY A 192 21.74 -12.88 -29.34
CA GLY A 192 21.58 -11.93 -30.43
C GLY A 192 21.71 -10.51 -29.91
N SER A 193 22.92 -9.94 -30.00
CA SER A 193 23.24 -8.55 -29.66
C SER A 193 23.25 -7.66 -30.90
N GLY A 194 22.92 -6.38 -30.70
CA GLY A 194 23.26 -5.24 -31.57
C GLY A 194 22.24 -4.94 -32.66
N SER A 195 21.94 -3.70 -33.06
CA SER A 195 22.57 -2.41 -32.80
C SER A 195 21.60 -1.27 -33.15
N ALA A 196 21.87 -0.10 -32.57
CA ALA A 196 21.27 1.18 -32.92
C ALA A 196 21.69 1.69 -34.31
N ALA A 197 20.82 2.46 -34.97
CA ALA A 197 21.21 3.55 -35.88
C ALA A 197 20.05 4.57 -36.04
N ALA A 198 20.44 5.84 -36.16
CA ALA A 198 19.65 7.07 -36.06
C ALA A 198 18.97 7.49 -37.41
N PRO A 199 18.27 8.65 -37.49
CA PRO A 199 17.18 8.93 -38.43
C PRO A 199 17.63 9.59 -39.74
N GLN A 200 16.73 9.59 -40.75
CA GLN A 200 16.89 10.43 -41.93
C GLN A 200 15.55 11.02 -42.42
N SER A 201 15.55 12.34 -42.55
CA SER A 201 14.54 13.23 -43.11
C SER A 201 14.42 13.12 -44.64
N THR A 202 13.23 13.33 -45.20
CA THR A 202 12.89 14.34 -46.26
C THR A 202 11.58 13.97 -46.97
N GLY A 203 10.82 14.99 -47.39
CA GLY A 203 9.84 14.84 -48.48
C GLY A 203 8.45 15.39 -48.20
N LYS A 204 8.28 16.68 -48.46
CA LYS A 204 7.01 17.41 -48.49
C LYS A 204 6.38 17.26 -49.88
N SER A 205 5.10 16.89 -49.98
CA SER A 205 4.29 17.21 -51.17
C SER A 205 2.80 17.34 -50.80
N ASN A 206 2.26 18.50 -51.17
CA ASN A 206 0.88 18.93 -51.01
C ASN A 206 -0.08 18.10 -51.88
N GLY A 207 -1.32 17.92 -51.41
CA GLY A 207 -2.42 17.42 -52.24
C GLY A 207 -3.74 17.45 -51.47
N ALA A 208 -4.53 18.48 -51.70
CA ALA A 208 -5.86 18.67 -51.13
C ALA A 208 -6.91 17.81 -51.84
N THR A 209 -7.81 17.17 -51.10
CA THR A 209 -9.21 16.93 -51.54
C THR A 209 -10.14 16.80 -50.33
N THR A 210 -11.08 17.73 -50.26
CA THR A 210 -12.35 17.72 -49.53
C THR A 210 -13.18 16.45 -49.79
N GLN A 211 -14.14 16.14 -48.89
CA GLN A 211 -15.48 15.50 -49.07
C GLN A 211 -15.78 14.68 -47.78
N ALA A 212 -16.51 15.21 -46.80
CA ALA A 212 -17.98 15.20 -46.66
C ALA A 212 -18.59 13.90 -46.07
N LYS A 213 -19.20 14.07 -44.89
CA LYS A 213 -20.37 13.39 -44.28
C LYS A 213 -20.60 11.88 -44.48
N ALA A 214 -20.80 11.17 -43.37
CA ALA A 214 -22.05 10.43 -43.09
C ALA A 214 -22.17 10.02 -41.62
N ILE A 215 -23.33 10.31 -41.03
CA ILE A 215 -23.85 9.79 -39.76
C ILE A 215 -24.48 8.43 -40.07
N LEU A 216 -24.33 7.42 -39.21
CA LEU A 216 -25.26 6.28 -39.20
C LEU A 216 -25.45 5.76 -37.76
N TRP A 217 -26.71 5.82 -37.32
CA TRP A 217 -27.25 5.18 -36.12
C TRP A 217 -27.64 3.75 -36.45
N VAL A 218 -27.39 2.79 -35.57
CA VAL A 218 -28.08 1.49 -35.55
C VAL A 218 -28.52 1.14 -34.13
N LEU A 219 -29.84 0.90 -34.04
CA LEU A 219 -30.63 0.37 -32.94
C LEU A 219 -30.64 -1.17 -32.96
N GLY A 220 -30.84 -1.77 -31.77
CA GLY A 220 -31.36 -3.13 -31.56
C GLY A 220 -31.11 -3.57 -30.11
N ALA A 221 -32.06 -3.51 -29.15
CA ALA A 221 -33.26 -4.37 -28.94
C ALA A 221 -32.87 -5.86 -28.76
N ALA A 222 -33.31 -6.67 -27.78
CA ALA A 222 -34.38 -6.62 -26.79
C ALA A 222 -34.26 -7.80 -25.78
N GLY A 223 -35.02 -7.75 -24.67
CA GLY A 223 -35.53 -8.90 -23.89
C GLY A 223 -34.72 -9.24 -22.62
N LEU A 224 -35.27 -9.51 -21.43
CA LEU A 224 -36.62 -9.89 -21.01
C LEU A 224 -36.85 -9.43 -19.55
N ALA A 225 -38.10 -9.05 -19.24
CA ALA A 225 -38.60 -8.74 -17.91
C ALA A 225 -39.64 -9.81 -17.46
N GLY A 226 -39.74 -10.01 -16.14
CA GLY A 226 -40.79 -10.79 -15.46
C GLY A 226 -40.19 -11.90 -14.58
N LEU A 227 -40.56 -12.13 -13.32
CA LEU A 227 -41.76 -11.86 -12.52
C LEU A 227 -41.31 -11.75 -11.02
N ALA A 228 -41.76 -10.76 -10.26
CA ALA A 228 -42.95 -10.76 -9.38
C ALA A 228 -42.67 -11.26 -7.94
N MET A 229 -42.77 -10.32 -7.00
CA MET A 229 -42.87 -10.52 -5.56
C MET A 229 -44.30 -10.91 -5.18
N LEU A 230 -44.43 -11.89 -4.30
CA LEU A 230 -45.37 -11.96 -3.18
C LEU A 230 -44.77 -12.88 -2.12
#